data_AF-A0A4S1XGJ2-F1
#
_entry.id   AF-A0A4S1XGJ2-F1
#
_cell.length_a   1.000
_cell.length_b   1.000
_cell.length_c   1.000
_cell.angle_alpha   90.00
_cell.angle_beta   90.00
_cell.angle_gamma   90.00
#
_symmetry.space_group_name_H-M   'P 1'
#
loop_
_entity.id
_entity.type
_entity.pdbx_description
1 polymer ?
#
loop_
_entity_poly.entity_id
_entity_poly.type
_entity_poly.pdbx_seq_one_letter_code
_entity_poly.pdbx_strand_id
1 'polypeptide(L)'
;MRRSQMLFSENAPFESALSGFAEDIRAHPVPQPAPLPCDRWIARSVLQKAIRRAEPVLAQRALANLFDHDRRATWRALVVIALEDVGIANTEVLARVVAAQRARTWRAGVGGDWAVLAELTRQMADSNHCQAACDLLLRATNDTALQRARADALEMDIGSLIATMADSAQPMVMRGLSALAAGGGLIEGHVGREPVAIFETLAELCHFSPLVTICRDALRISRNPMALLFPLILQEHATADEPSIADDPMPPVQFISHIPGYALDQFTRRGNAVSRAVLAESGELTDLLTGAGFRTGEHASAVGDLIFLREGGNIRNRMVWPVGDQLRLPYRWLPAVPRLGSNLAQALRLIEAQGSQIENLRHGHLTTGSR
;
A
#
# COMPACT_ATOMS: atom_id res chain seq x y z
N MET A 1 11.69 16.55 -15.40
CA MET A 1 11.89 15.10 -15.22
C MET A 1 13.33 14.55 -15.39
N ARG A 2 14.32 15.32 -15.90
CA ARG A 2 15.74 14.85 -15.97
C ARG A 2 16.46 14.67 -14.61
N ARG A 3 15.85 15.03 -13.47
CA ARG A 3 16.51 14.99 -12.15
C ARG A 3 16.53 13.60 -11.50
N SER A 4 15.51 12.76 -11.72
CA SER A 4 15.48 11.42 -11.08
C SER A 4 16.47 10.43 -11.68
N GLN A 5 16.96 10.65 -12.91
CA GLN A 5 18.00 9.82 -13.53
C GLN A 5 19.38 9.98 -12.88
N MET A 6 19.64 11.04 -12.09
CA MET A 6 20.97 11.30 -11.54
C MET A 6 21.17 10.82 -10.09
N LEU A 7 20.14 10.28 -9.42
CA LEU A 7 20.21 10.03 -7.98
C LEU A 7 20.88 8.72 -7.58
N PHE A 8 20.96 7.74 -8.48
CA PHE A 8 21.50 6.42 -8.17
C PHE A 8 22.68 6.04 -9.05
N SER A 9 23.81 5.70 -8.42
CA SER A 9 24.92 5.05 -9.10
C SER A 9 24.51 3.66 -9.62
N GLU A 10 24.83 3.35 -10.88
CA GLU A 10 24.59 2.03 -11.48
C GLU A 10 25.30 0.89 -10.72
N ASN A 11 26.49 1.16 -10.21
CA ASN A 11 27.34 0.15 -9.58
C ASN A 11 27.12 0.00 -8.08
N ALA A 12 26.45 0.97 -7.44
CA ALA A 12 26.30 1.04 -5.99
C ALA A 12 24.96 1.69 -5.59
N PRO A 13 23.81 1.09 -6.00
CA PRO A 13 22.50 1.71 -5.80
C PRO A 13 22.15 1.91 -4.32
N PHE A 14 22.61 1.03 -3.44
CA PHE A 14 22.31 1.09 -2.00
C PHE A 14 23.13 2.16 -1.28
N GLU A 15 24.42 2.26 -1.59
CA GLU A 15 25.31 3.30 -1.07
C GLU A 15 24.85 4.68 -1.55
N SER A 16 24.47 4.78 -2.83
CA SER A 16 23.90 6.01 -3.39
C SER A 16 22.61 6.41 -2.67
N ALA A 17 21.73 5.44 -2.38
CA ALA A 17 20.50 5.70 -1.63
C ALA A 17 20.74 6.16 -0.18
N LEU A 18 21.84 5.73 0.44
CA LEU A 18 22.22 6.14 1.81
C LEU A 18 23.09 7.40 1.85
N SER A 19 23.53 7.89 0.69
CA SER A 19 24.27 9.14 0.56
C SER A 19 23.40 10.32 1.01
N GLY A 20 23.95 11.21 1.83
CA GLY A 20 23.19 12.32 2.43
C GLY A 20 22.24 11.92 3.56
N PHE A 21 21.74 10.68 3.57
CA PHE A 21 20.74 10.26 4.55
C PHE A 21 21.28 10.26 6.00
N ALA A 22 22.58 10.03 6.18
CA ALA A 22 23.21 10.17 7.50
C ALA A 22 23.23 11.63 8.00
N GLU A 23 23.35 12.63 7.10
CA GLU A 23 23.16 14.03 7.47
C GLU A 23 21.72 14.30 7.88
N ASP A 24 20.74 13.80 7.13
CA ASP A 24 19.31 13.98 7.44
C ASP A 24 18.97 13.46 8.85
N ILE A 25 19.48 12.27 9.22
CA ILE A 25 19.28 11.69 10.55
C ILE A 25 19.93 12.58 11.64
N ARG A 26 21.10 13.16 11.38
CA ARG A 26 21.79 14.04 12.34
C ARG A 26 21.13 15.42 12.45
N ALA A 27 20.52 15.90 11.37
CA ALA A 27 19.87 17.20 11.32
C ALA A 27 18.57 17.25 12.13
N HIS A 28 17.94 16.10 12.38
CA HIS A 28 16.69 16.01 13.13
C HIS A 28 16.91 15.36 14.50
N PRO A 29 16.35 15.91 15.60
CA PRO A 29 16.42 15.26 16.89
C PRO A 29 15.68 13.92 16.85
N VAL A 30 16.32 12.86 17.36
CA VAL A 30 15.69 11.53 17.44
C VAL A 30 14.47 11.60 18.34
N PRO A 31 13.25 11.38 17.80
CA PRO A 31 12.04 11.56 18.59
C PRO A 31 11.92 10.47 19.67
N GLN A 32 11.28 10.79 20.77
CA GLN A 32 10.95 9.87 21.87
C GLN A 32 9.43 9.85 22.09
N PRO A 33 8.64 9.40 21.11
CA PRO A 33 7.19 9.41 21.20
C PRO A 33 6.71 8.35 22.19
N ALA A 34 5.66 8.66 22.96
CA ALA A 34 4.95 7.64 23.71
C ALA A 34 4.27 6.65 22.74
N PRO A 35 4.60 5.34 22.79
CA PRO A 35 3.97 4.32 21.95
C PRO A 35 2.45 4.36 22.03
N LEU A 36 1.76 4.05 20.93
CA LEU A 36 0.29 3.91 20.97
C LEU A 36 -0.11 2.77 21.93
N PRO A 37 -1.10 2.97 22.81
CA PRO A 37 -1.55 1.93 23.74
C PRO A 37 -2.54 0.97 23.04
N CYS A 38 -2.07 0.24 22.05
CA CYS A 38 -2.88 -0.68 21.26
C CYS A 38 -2.10 -1.94 20.89
N ASP A 39 -2.78 -2.94 20.33
CA ASP A 39 -2.09 -4.13 19.82
C ASP A 39 -1.30 -3.83 18.53
N ARG A 40 -0.33 -4.69 18.23
CA ARG A 40 0.54 -4.53 17.06
C ARG A 40 -0.18 -4.45 15.70
N TRP A 41 -1.38 -5.02 15.58
CA TRP A 41 -2.14 -5.01 14.32
C TRP A 41 -2.78 -3.66 14.10
N ILE A 42 -3.36 -3.09 15.17
CA ILE A 42 -3.87 -1.71 15.14
C ILE A 42 -2.71 -0.73 14.92
N ALA A 43 -1.59 -0.88 15.64
CA ALA A 43 -0.43 -0.02 15.44
C ALA A 43 0.09 -0.07 14.00
N ARG A 44 0.15 -1.26 13.37
CA ARG A 44 0.52 -1.38 11.95
C ARG A 44 -0.49 -0.67 11.03
N SER A 45 -1.79 -0.81 11.29
CA SER A 45 -2.84 -0.11 10.54
C SER A 45 -2.71 1.41 10.67
N VAL A 46 -2.48 1.92 11.90
CA VAL A 46 -2.25 3.34 12.15
C VAL A 46 -0.98 3.82 11.46
N LEU A 47 0.15 3.11 11.58
CA LEU A 47 1.42 3.51 10.96
C LEU A 47 1.25 3.75 9.46
N GLN A 48 0.66 2.79 8.75
CA GLN A 48 0.44 2.88 7.32
C GLN A 48 -0.48 4.05 6.95
N LYS A 49 -1.63 4.14 7.60
CA LYS A 49 -2.64 5.16 7.26
C LYS A 49 -2.22 6.57 7.68
N ALA A 50 -1.48 6.71 8.78
CA ALA A 50 -0.92 7.99 9.19
C ALA A 50 0.14 8.48 8.19
N ILE A 51 1.00 7.60 7.66
CA ILE A 51 1.91 7.95 6.56
C ILE A 51 1.11 8.41 5.34
N ARG A 52 0.16 7.60 4.86
CA ARG A 52 -0.75 7.91 3.74
C ARG A 52 -1.48 9.26 3.89
N ARG A 53 -1.77 9.67 5.13
CA ARG A 53 -2.49 10.91 5.47
C ARG A 53 -1.55 12.05 5.88
N ALA A 54 -0.24 11.91 5.70
CA ALA A 54 0.76 12.90 6.08
C ALA A 54 0.65 13.35 7.57
N GLU A 55 0.58 12.37 8.47
CA GLU A 55 0.48 12.55 9.93
C GLU A 55 1.75 12.02 10.64
N PRO A 56 2.91 12.68 10.50
CA PRO A 56 4.20 12.14 10.93
C PRO A 56 4.28 11.82 12.43
N VAL A 57 3.68 12.66 13.29
CA VAL A 57 3.68 12.44 14.75
C VAL A 57 2.91 11.17 15.13
N LEU A 58 1.73 10.96 14.52
CA LEU A 58 0.93 9.77 14.79
C LEU A 58 1.60 8.51 14.22
N ALA A 59 2.18 8.62 13.03
CA ALA A 59 2.98 7.56 12.42
C ALA A 59 4.15 7.14 13.32
N GLN A 60 4.89 8.09 13.91
CA GLN A 60 6.00 7.80 14.83
C GLN A 60 5.55 7.12 16.13
N ARG A 61 4.39 7.49 16.69
CA ARG A 61 3.83 6.80 17.87
C ARG A 61 3.43 5.35 17.55
N ALA A 62 2.86 5.13 16.37
CA ALA A 62 2.50 3.79 15.89
C ALA A 62 3.75 2.94 15.59
N LEU A 63 4.77 3.56 14.99
CA LEU A 63 6.08 2.96 14.76
C LEU A 63 6.74 2.51 16.07
N ALA A 64 6.75 3.36 17.09
CA ALA A 64 7.32 3.04 18.40
C ALA A 64 6.68 1.77 19.00
N ASN A 65 5.35 1.70 19.00
CA ASN A 65 4.63 0.50 19.45
C ASN A 65 5.04 -0.74 18.64
N LEU A 66 5.04 -0.66 17.31
CA LEU A 66 5.38 -1.81 16.47
C LEU A 66 6.85 -2.24 16.64
N PHE A 67 7.75 -1.28 16.80
CA PHE A 67 9.18 -1.50 17.03
C PHE A 67 9.46 -2.21 18.36
N ASP A 68 8.75 -1.83 19.42
CA ASP A 68 8.84 -2.49 20.73
C ASP A 68 8.33 -3.94 20.67
N HIS A 69 7.32 -4.21 19.84
CA HIS A 69 6.77 -5.55 19.67
C HIS A 69 7.60 -6.47 18.74
N ASP A 70 7.98 -6.02 17.56
CA ASP A 70 8.70 -6.82 16.56
C ASP A 70 9.46 -5.94 15.56
N ARG A 71 10.73 -5.64 15.87
CA ARG A 71 11.63 -4.83 15.03
C ARG A 71 11.74 -5.36 13.60
N ARG A 72 11.78 -6.68 13.40
CA ARG A 72 11.93 -7.27 12.06
C ARG A 72 10.66 -7.09 11.24
N ALA A 73 9.50 -7.26 11.86
CA ALA A 73 8.22 -6.97 11.21
C ALA A 73 8.06 -5.48 10.91
N THR A 74 8.53 -4.56 11.77
CA THR A 74 8.51 -3.12 11.53
C THR A 74 9.22 -2.75 10.24
N TRP A 75 10.45 -3.23 10.04
CA TRP A 75 11.20 -2.99 8.81
C TRP A 75 10.48 -3.52 7.56
N ARG A 76 9.94 -4.74 7.63
CA ARG A 76 9.15 -5.30 6.52
C ARG A 76 7.91 -4.47 6.23
N ALA A 77 7.25 -3.96 7.27
CA ALA A 77 6.08 -3.10 7.12
C ALA A 77 6.43 -1.78 6.42
N LEU A 78 7.53 -1.11 6.80
CA LEU A 78 7.95 0.13 6.12
C LEU A 78 8.29 -0.10 4.65
N VAL A 79 8.92 -1.23 4.29
CA VAL A 79 9.16 -1.57 2.88
C VAL A 79 7.85 -1.69 2.11
N VAL A 80 6.84 -2.36 2.69
CA VAL A 80 5.51 -2.46 2.09
C VAL A 80 4.85 -1.09 1.95
N ILE A 81 4.88 -0.26 2.99
CA ILE A 81 4.27 1.08 2.97
C ILE A 81 4.99 1.99 1.95
N ALA A 82 6.32 1.87 1.80
CA ALA A 82 7.07 2.64 0.81
C ALA A 82 6.71 2.23 -0.62
N LEU A 83 6.47 0.94 -0.87
CA LEU A 83 5.98 0.46 -2.17
C LEU A 83 4.52 0.88 -2.42
N GLU A 84 3.67 0.78 -1.39
CA GLU A 84 2.22 0.98 -1.51
C GLU A 84 1.82 2.44 -1.55
N ASP A 85 2.25 3.22 -0.55
CA ASP A 85 1.68 4.53 -0.26
C ASP A 85 2.59 5.64 -0.78
N VAL A 86 3.90 5.55 -0.58
CA VAL A 86 4.85 6.52 -1.14
C VAL A 86 4.98 6.30 -2.65
N GLY A 87 5.20 5.05 -3.05
CA GLY A 87 5.17 4.64 -4.45
C GLY A 87 6.22 5.37 -5.31
N ILE A 88 5.86 5.60 -6.57
CA ILE A 88 6.72 6.34 -7.51
C ILE A 88 6.78 7.84 -7.26
N ALA A 89 5.96 8.37 -6.33
CA ALA A 89 5.98 9.80 -6.00
C ALA A 89 7.25 10.21 -5.24
N ASN A 90 7.92 9.27 -4.56
CA ASN A 90 9.24 9.48 -3.98
C ASN A 90 10.08 8.20 -3.98
N THR A 91 10.71 7.91 -5.12
CA THR A 91 11.55 6.71 -5.30
C THR A 91 12.82 6.72 -4.46
N GLU A 92 13.30 7.91 -4.05
CA GLU A 92 14.45 8.05 -3.16
C GLU A 92 14.17 7.50 -1.77
N VAL A 93 13.00 7.85 -1.20
CA VAL A 93 12.58 7.32 0.10
C VAL A 93 12.40 5.79 0.06
N LEU A 94 11.83 5.24 -1.00
CA LEU A 94 11.77 3.78 -1.17
C LEU A 94 13.18 3.15 -1.16
N ALA A 95 14.11 3.72 -1.95
CA ALA A 95 15.48 3.23 -2.01
C ALA A 95 16.19 3.31 -0.65
N ARG A 96 16.02 4.42 0.09
CA ARG A 96 16.52 4.60 1.46
C ARG A 96 15.97 3.54 2.41
N VAL A 97 14.66 3.27 2.39
CA VAL A 97 14.05 2.24 3.24
C VAL A 97 14.66 0.86 2.99
N VAL A 98 14.78 0.46 1.72
CA VAL A 98 15.34 -0.84 1.33
C VAL A 98 16.82 -0.93 1.66
N ALA A 99 17.61 0.09 1.32
CA ALA A 99 19.04 0.13 1.58
C ALA A 99 19.35 0.13 3.08
N ALA A 100 18.65 0.98 3.84
CA ALA A 100 18.79 1.05 5.28
C ALA A 100 18.48 -0.30 5.91
N GLN A 101 17.41 -0.99 5.50
CA GLN A 101 17.05 -2.30 6.01
C GLN A 101 18.17 -3.35 5.82
N ARG A 102 18.89 -3.30 4.69
CA ARG A 102 20.04 -4.19 4.42
C ARG A 102 21.29 -3.80 5.21
N ALA A 103 21.50 -2.51 5.48
CA ALA A 103 22.75 -1.97 5.97
C ALA A 103 22.84 -1.91 7.51
N ARG A 104 22.76 -3.07 8.20
CA ARG A 104 22.77 -3.13 9.68
C ARG A 104 23.96 -2.37 10.32
N THR A 105 25.17 -2.57 9.80
CA THR A 105 26.39 -1.91 10.32
C THR A 105 26.33 -0.40 10.13
N TRP A 106 25.85 0.06 8.97
CA TRP A 106 25.65 1.49 8.70
C TRP A 106 24.65 2.10 9.70
N ARG A 107 23.49 1.44 9.92
CA ARG A 107 22.48 1.92 10.88
C ARG A 107 23.05 2.09 12.29
N ALA A 108 23.86 1.14 12.74
CA ALA A 108 24.53 1.23 14.04
C ALA A 108 25.45 2.46 14.14
N GLY A 109 26.11 2.85 13.03
CA GLY A 109 26.98 4.02 12.97
C GLY A 109 26.26 5.38 12.92
N VAL A 110 24.96 5.42 12.63
CA VAL A 110 24.20 6.68 12.47
C VAL A 110 23.11 6.88 13.53
N GLY A 111 23.22 6.21 14.69
CA GLY A 111 22.28 6.35 15.81
C GLY A 111 21.38 5.14 16.07
N GLY A 112 21.57 4.04 15.32
CA GLY A 112 20.86 2.77 15.51
C GLY A 112 19.52 2.70 14.79
N ASP A 113 18.86 1.54 14.92
CA ASP A 113 17.62 1.23 14.18
C ASP A 113 16.51 2.26 14.42
N TRP A 114 16.33 2.74 15.66
CA TRP A 114 15.26 3.67 16.00
C TRP A 114 15.42 5.03 15.30
N ALA A 115 16.61 5.63 15.36
CA ALA A 115 16.87 6.92 14.71
C ALA A 115 16.59 6.85 13.20
N VAL A 116 17.04 5.78 12.56
CA VAL A 116 16.83 5.55 11.13
C VAL A 116 15.35 5.35 10.81
N LEU A 117 14.64 4.47 11.55
CA LEU A 117 13.23 4.18 11.31
C LEU A 117 12.34 5.41 11.53
N ALA A 118 12.62 6.20 12.57
CA ALA A 118 11.85 7.40 12.90
C ALA A 118 12.00 8.47 11.81
N GLU A 119 13.22 8.65 11.28
CA GLU A 119 13.47 9.59 10.19
C GLU A 119 12.86 9.09 8.86
N LEU A 120 13.00 7.81 8.52
CA LEU A 120 12.33 7.23 7.35
C LEU A 120 10.80 7.43 7.43
N THR A 121 10.21 7.16 8.59
CA THR A 121 8.76 7.32 8.80
C THR A 121 8.32 8.78 8.62
N ARG A 122 9.12 9.73 9.09
CA ARG A 122 8.89 11.16 8.87
C ARG A 122 8.96 11.51 7.38
N GLN A 123 10.05 11.12 6.69
CA GLN A 123 10.22 11.38 5.26
C GLN A 123 9.10 10.76 4.42
N MET A 124 8.64 9.56 4.77
CA MET A 124 7.51 8.91 4.11
C MET A 124 6.22 9.71 4.30
N ALA A 125 5.90 10.13 5.52
CA ALA A 125 4.68 10.92 5.80
C ALA A 125 4.73 12.32 5.14
N ASP A 126 5.91 12.93 5.06
CA ASP A 126 6.10 14.26 4.45
C ASP A 126 6.19 14.21 2.92
N SER A 127 6.20 13.02 2.31
CA SER A 127 6.30 12.86 0.85
C SER A 127 4.97 13.10 0.13
N ASN A 128 5.07 13.27 -1.18
CA ASN A 128 3.94 12.98 -2.07
C ASN A 128 3.72 11.47 -2.13
N HIS A 129 2.50 11.06 -2.45
CA HIS A 129 2.06 9.66 -2.37
C HIS A 129 1.53 9.15 -3.71
N CYS A 130 1.79 7.89 -4.04
CA CYS A 130 1.22 7.25 -5.23
C CYS A 130 0.93 5.78 -4.98
N GLN A 131 -0.33 5.39 -5.16
CA GLN A 131 -0.79 4.01 -4.98
C GLN A 131 -0.86 3.19 -6.27
N ALA A 132 -0.33 3.68 -7.39
CA ALA A 132 -0.52 3.05 -8.70
C ALA A 132 -0.04 1.59 -8.77
N ALA A 133 1.05 1.21 -8.11
CA ALA A 133 1.49 -0.19 -8.05
C ALA A 133 0.51 -1.08 -7.27
N CYS A 134 -0.07 -0.54 -6.19
CA CYS A 134 -1.11 -1.22 -5.42
C CYS A 134 -2.43 -1.30 -6.20
N ASP A 135 -2.82 -0.22 -6.88
CA ASP A 135 -4.03 -0.17 -7.71
C ASP A 135 -3.92 -1.12 -8.91
N LEU A 136 -2.73 -1.24 -9.51
CA LEU A 136 -2.43 -2.25 -10.53
C LEU A 136 -2.59 -3.67 -9.97
N LEU A 137 -2.03 -3.95 -8.79
CA LEU A 137 -2.18 -5.25 -8.13
C LEU A 137 -3.67 -5.58 -7.91
N LEU A 138 -4.39 -4.66 -7.26
CA LEU A 138 -5.81 -4.82 -6.94
C LEU A 138 -6.65 -5.05 -8.20
N ARG A 139 -6.39 -4.29 -9.26
CA ARG A 139 -7.13 -4.44 -10.51
C ARG A 139 -6.83 -5.75 -11.20
N ALA A 140 -5.55 -6.11 -11.33
CA ALA A 140 -5.14 -7.37 -11.93
C ALA A 140 -5.76 -8.59 -11.21
N THR A 141 -5.93 -8.53 -9.89
CA THR A 141 -6.48 -9.65 -9.10
C THR A 141 -8.00 -9.63 -8.98
N ASN A 142 -8.63 -8.46 -8.87
CA ASN A 142 -10.04 -8.36 -8.45
C ASN A 142 -11.00 -7.93 -9.57
N ASP A 143 -10.51 -7.30 -10.65
CA ASP A 143 -11.39 -6.86 -11.75
C ASP A 143 -12.03 -8.08 -12.41
N THR A 144 -13.36 -8.15 -12.37
CA THR A 144 -14.14 -9.27 -12.89
C THR A 144 -14.05 -9.36 -14.41
N ALA A 145 -13.81 -8.24 -15.10
CA ALA A 145 -13.62 -8.23 -16.55
C ALA A 145 -12.34 -8.98 -16.99
N LEU A 146 -11.39 -9.17 -16.07
CA LEU A 146 -10.11 -9.86 -16.34
C LEU A 146 -10.14 -11.34 -15.93
N GLN A 147 -11.28 -11.90 -15.54
CA GLN A 147 -11.32 -13.28 -15.05
C GLN A 147 -10.80 -14.28 -16.09
N ARG A 148 -11.18 -14.09 -17.37
CA ARG A 148 -10.68 -14.92 -18.47
C ARG A 148 -9.19 -14.72 -18.71
N ALA A 149 -8.74 -13.46 -18.78
CA ALA A 149 -7.33 -13.13 -18.93
C ALA A 149 -6.45 -13.73 -17.84
N ARG A 150 -6.92 -13.75 -16.59
CA ARG A 150 -6.23 -14.43 -15.48
C ARG A 150 -6.12 -15.93 -15.71
N ALA A 151 -7.21 -16.59 -16.11
CA ALA A 151 -7.19 -18.01 -16.39
C ALA A 151 -6.22 -18.35 -17.54
N ASP A 152 -6.32 -17.61 -18.65
CA ASP A 152 -5.45 -17.77 -19.82
C ASP A 152 -3.97 -17.58 -19.42
N ALA A 153 -3.65 -16.56 -18.62
CA ALA A 153 -2.27 -16.31 -18.17
C ALA A 153 -1.67 -17.39 -17.27
N LEU A 154 -2.50 -18.15 -16.54
CA LEU A 154 -2.01 -19.29 -15.75
C LEU A 154 -1.66 -20.51 -16.62
N GLU A 155 -2.15 -20.54 -17.85
CA GLU A 155 -1.87 -21.60 -18.83
C GLU A 155 -0.71 -21.24 -19.79
N MET A 156 -0.34 -19.96 -19.86
CA MET A 156 0.76 -19.46 -20.67
C MET A 156 2.14 -19.90 -20.13
N ASP A 157 3.09 -20.13 -21.04
CA ASP A 157 4.48 -20.32 -20.65
C ASP A 157 5.11 -18.99 -20.18
N ILE A 158 6.17 -19.10 -19.37
CA ILE A 158 6.86 -17.94 -18.78
C ILE A 158 7.41 -16.96 -19.84
N GLY A 159 7.86 -17.45 -21.00
CA GLY A 159 8.40 -16.62 -22.07
C GLY A 159 7.32 -15.74 -22.68
N SER A 160 6.15 -16.32 -22.97
CA SER A 160 4.98 -15.58 -23.45
C SER A 160 4.50 -14.53 -22.43
N LEU A 161 4.47 -14.88 -21.14
CA LEU A 161 4.10 -13.92 -20.08
C LEU A 161 5.08 -12.74 -19.98
N ILE A 162 6.39 -13.01 -20.06
CA ILE A 162 7.41 -11.95 -20.06
C ILE A 162 7.28 -11.07 -21.30
N ALA A 163 7.01 -11.65 -22.48
CA ALA A 163 6.77 -10.89 -23.70
C ALA A 163 5.54 -9.97 -23.58
N THR A 164 4.41 -10.46 -23.05
CA THR A 164 3.23 -9.64 -22.81
C THR A 164 3.49 -8.53 -21.78
N MET A 165 4.24 -8.82 -20.72
CA MET A 165 4.65 -7.81 -19.74
C MET A 165 5.51 -6.70 -20.37
N ALA A 166 6.41 -7.08 -21.28
CA ALA A 166 7.35 -6.18 -21.93
C ALA A 166 6.73 -5.31 -23.04
N ASP A 167 5.64 -5.76 -23.65
CA ASP A 167 4.99 -5.08 -24.77
C ASP A 167 4.25 -3.82 -24.31
N SER A 168 4.78 -2.64 -24.66
CA SER A 168 4.18 -1.34 -24.33
C SER A 168 2.88 -1.06 -25.08
N ALA A 169 2.53 -1.84 -26.11
CA ALA A 169 1.23 -1.75 -26.76
C ALA A 169 0.12 -2.42 -25.93
N GLN A 170 0.47 -3.27 -24.96
CA GLN A 170 -0.51 -3.90 -24.07
C GLN A 170 -1.01 -2.90 -23.01
N PRO A 171 -2.30 -2.98 -22.63
CA PRO A 171 -2.81 -2.24 -21.49
C PRO A 171 -1.99 -2.53 -20.22
N MET A 172 -1.71 -1.50 -19.42
CA MET A 172 -0.92 -1.63 -18.18
C MET A 172 -1.40 -2.78 -17.28
N VAL A 173 -2.73 -2.96 -17.18
CA VAL A 173 -3.33 -4.02 -16.38
C VAL A 173 -2.98 -5.43 -16.88
N MET A 174 -2.90 -5.62 -18.21
CA MET A 174 -2.47 -6.89 -18.80
C MET A 174 -0.99 -7.14 -18.55
N ARG A 175 -0.15 -6.11 -18.68
CA ARG A 175 1.29 -6.20 -18.38
C ARG A 175 1.54 -6.59 -16.92
N GLY A 176 0.82 -5.95 -15.99
CA GLY A 176 0.88 -6.27 -14.56
C GLY A 176 0.37 -7.68 -14.25
N LEU A 177 -0.74 -8.11 -14.86
CA LEU A 177 -1.27 -9.46 -14.72
C LEU A 177 -0.24 -10.51 -15.19
N SER A 178 0.37 -10.31 -16.36
CA SER A 178 1.39 -11.22 -16.88
C SER A 178 2.63 -11.26 -15.97
N ALA A 179 3.06 -10.12 -15.41
CA ALA A 179 4.13 -10.09 -14.42
C ALA A 179 3.77 -10.92 -13.18
N LEU A 180 2.56 -10.76 -12.64
CA LEU A 180 2.08 -11.53 -11.48
C LEU A 180 2.00 -13.03 -11.79
N ALA A 181 1.53 -13.41 -12.98
CA ALA A 181 1.45 -14.80 -13.42
C ALA A 181 2.84 -15.42 -13.48
N ALA A 182 3.78 -14.76 -14.16
CA ALA A 182 5.16 -15.23 -14.31
C ALA A 182 5.90 -15.30 -12.95
N GLY A 183 5.58 -14.38 -12.02
CA GLY A 183 6.12 -14.38 -10.67
C GLY A 183 5.43 -15.34 -9.69
N GLY A 184 4.37 -16.04 -10.10
CA GLY A 184 3.55 -16.89 -9.22
C GLY A 184 2.64 -16.12 -8.24
N GLY A 185 2.62 -14.78 -8.32
CA GLY A 185 1.86 -13.89 -7.45
C GLY A 185 0.33 -13.98 -7.61
N LEU A 186 -0.16 -14.48 -8.75
CA LEU A 186 -1.61 -14.63 -8.99
C LEU A 186 -2.27 -15.73 -8.15
N ILE A 187 -1.55 -16.80 -7.81
CA ILE A 187 -2.11 -17.96 -7.09
C ILE A 187 -1.92 -17.80 -5.57
N GLU A 188 -0.71 -17.44 -5.15
CA GLU A 188 -0.34 -17.47 -3.72
C GLU A 188 -0.57 -16.13 -3.00
N GLY A 189 -0.94 -15.07 -3.74
CA GLY A 189 -0.92 -13.69 -3.25
C GLY A 189 0.48 -13.20 -2.85
N HIS A 190 1.50 -14.01 -3.10
CA HIS A 190 2.90 -13.82 -2.77
C HIS A 190 3.76 -14.39 -3.90
N VAL A 191 4.99 -13.87 -4.02
CA VAL A 191 5.96 -14.40 -5.00
C VAL A 191 6.85 -15.41 -4.27
N GLY A 192 6.64 -16.69 -4.57
CA GLY A 192 7.31 -17.81 -3.89
C GLY A 192 8.83 -17.86 -4.12
N ARG A 193 9.27 -17.87 -5.39
CA ARG A 193 10.69 -17.83 -5.78
C ARG A 193 11.02 -16.52 -6.47
N GLU A 194 12.29 -16.12 -6.38
CA GLU A 194 12.75 -14.91 -7.04
C GLU A 194 12.61 -15.02 -8.58
N PRO A 195 11.87 -14.11 -9.22
CA PRO A 195 11.64 -14.17 -10.66
C PRO A 195 12.77 -13.44 -11.40
N VAL A 196 13.96 -14.07 -11.45
CA VAL A 196 15.19 -13.46 -12.01
C VAL A 196 14.96 -12.93 -13.43
N ALA A 197 14.41 -13.75 -14.32
CA ALA A 197 14.15 -13.37 -15.71
C ALA A 197 13.22 -12.14 -15.83
N ILE A 198 12.23 -12.00 -14.93
CA ILE A 198 11.35 -10.83 -14.93
C ILE A 198 12.13 -9.57 -14.59
N PHE A 199 12.96 -9.59 -13.55
CA PHE A 199 13.75 -8.42 -13.18
C PHE A 199 14.83 -8.08 -14.20
N GLU A 200 15.41 -9.06 -14.88
CA GLU A 200 16.33 -8.83 -16.00
C GLU A 200 15.63 -8.11 -17.15
N THR A 201 14.46 -8.60 -17.59
CA THR A 201 13.64 -7.92 -18.59
C THR A 201 13.22 -6.52 -18.14
N LEU A 202 12.80 -6.34 -16.88
CA LEU A 202 12.45 -5.02 -16.36
C LEU A 202 13.64 -4.05 -16.33
N ALA A 203 14.85 -4.54 -16.04
CA ALA A 203 16.07 -3.72 -16.06
C ALA A 203 16.38 -3.21 -17.48
N GLU A 204 16.17 -4.06 -18.49
CA GLU A 204 16.33 -3.70 -19.90
C GLU A 204 15.26 -2.67 -20.34
N LEU A 205 14.01 -2.87 -19.95
CA LEU A 205 12.88 -2.01 -20.35
C LEU A 205 12.89 -0.63 -19.72
N CYS A 206 13.21 -0.54 -18.43
CA CYS A 206 12.97 0.68 -17.68
C CYS A 206 14.09 1.71 -17.87
N HIS A 207 15.26 1.35 -18.39
CA HIS A 207 16.48 2.18 -18.33
C HIS A 207 16.85 2.67 -16.91
N PHE A 208 16.22 2.13 -15.86
CA PHE A 208 16.39 2.48 -14.45
C PHE A 208 16.94 1.30 -13.65
N SER A 209 18.03 0.69 -14.13
CA SER A 209 18.63 -0.52 -13.54
C SER A 209 18.84 -0.44 -12.00
N PRO A 210 19.29 0.70 -11.42
CA PRO A 210 19.36 0.87 -9.96
C PRO A 210 18.04 0.61 -9.23
N LEU A 211 16.94 1.21 -9.69
CA LEU A 211 15.64 1.08 -9.02
C LEU A 211 15.03 -0.31 -9.21
N VAL A 212 15.29 -0.98 -10.33
CA VAL A 212 14.91 -2.37 -10.52
C VAL A 212 15.62 -3.27 -9.50
N THR A 213 16.91 -3.01 -9.23
CA THR A 213 17.67 -3.70 -8.18
C THR A 213 17.09 -3.44 -6.78
N ILE A 214 16.72 -2.19 -6.47
CA ILE A 214 16.02 -1.85 -5.22
C ILE A 214 14.71 -2.62 -5.09
N CYS A 215 13.90 -2.68 -6.15
CA CYS A 215 12.63 -3.39 -6.17
C CYS A 215 12.81 -4.91 -5.98
N ARG A 216 13.84 -5.50 -6.59
CA ARG A 216 14.19 -6.92 -6.40
C ARG A 216 14.45 -7.25 -4.93
N ASP A 217 15.18 -6.40 -4.21
CA ASP A 217 15.39 -6.61 -2.77
C ASP A 217 14.16 -6.28 -1.92
N ALA A 218 13.38 -5.27 -2.32
CA ALA A 218 12.10 -4.99 -1.68
C ALA A 218 11.19 -6.24 -1.74
N LEU A 219 11.18 -6.96 -2.85
CA LEU A 219 10.46 -8.24 -3.00
C LEU A 219 11.02 -9.31 -2.06
N ARG A 220 12.34 -9.49 -1.97
CA ARG A 220 12.96 -10.48 -1.06
C ARG A 220 12.63 -10.22 0.41
N ILE A 221 12.62 -8.95 0.82
CA ILE A 221 12.36 -8.51 2.19
C ILE A 221 10.89 -8.66 2.55
N SER A 222 10.00 -8.17 1.69
CA SER A 222 8.56 -8.04 1.99
C SER A 222 7.73 -9.22 1.51
N ARG A 223 8.18 -9.93 0.46
CA ARG A 223 7.41 -10.90 -0.33
C ARG A 223 6.15 -10.30 -0.98
N ASN A 224 6.08 -8.97 -1.08
CA ASN A 224 4.92 -8.28 -1.61
C ASN A 224 5.02 -8.13 -3.14
N PRO A 225 4.01 -8.58 -3.91
CA PRO A 225 4.03 -8.49 -5.38
C PRO A 225 4.11 -7.06 -5.93
N MET A 226 3.77 -6.02 -5.17
CA MET A 226 3.92 -4.63 -5.63
C MET A 226 5.37 -4.30 -6.02
N ALA A 227 6.37 -4.93 -5.39
CA ALA A 227 7.76 -4.76 -5.76
C ALA A 227 8.06 -5.24 -7.20
N LEU A 228 7.30 -6.22 -7.71
CA LEU A 228 7.41 -6.69 -9.08
C LEU A 228 6.76 -5.71 -10.08
N LEU A 229 5.67 -5.07 -9.65
CA LEU A 229 4.85 -4.17 -10.47
C LEU A 229 5.41 -2.75 -10.53
N PHE A 230 6.17 -2.34 -9.51
CA PHE A 230 6.69 -1.00 -9.37
C PHE A 230 7.50 -0.52 -10.59
N PRO A 231 8.42 -1.32 -11.18
CA PRO A 231 9.16 -0.88 -12.36
C PRO A 231 8.28 -0.60 -13.58
N LEU A 232 7.20 -1.37 -13.79
CA LEU A 232 6.24 -1.11 -14.88
C LEU A 232 5.56 0.25 -14.72
N ILE A 233 5.15 0.57 -13.49
CA ILE A 233 4.54 1.86 -13.16
C ILE A 233 5.55 3.01 -13.35
N LEU A 234 6.80 2.79 -12.96
CA LEU A 234 7.88 3.77 -13.15
C LEU A 234 8.12 4.05 -14.65
N GLN A 235 8.09 3.01 -15.49
CA GLN A 235 8.26 3.15 -16.94
C GLN A 235 7.16 4.04 -17.56
N GLU A 236 5.89 3.79 -17.23
CA GLU A 236 4.79 4.63 -17.73
C GLU A 236 4.88 6.08 -17.25
N HIS A 237 5.25 6.26 -15.99
CA HIS A 237 5.39 7.59 -15.43
C HIS A 237 6.51 8.37 -16.11
N ALA A 238 7.60 7.72 -16.52
CA ALA A 238 8.70 8.39 -17.22
C ALA A 238 8.30 9.01 -18.57
N THR A 239 7.20 8.54 -19.16
CA THR A 239 6.63 9.07 -20.42
C THR A 239 5.41 9.95 -20.22
N ALA A 240 4.91 10.09 -18.98
CA ALA A 240 3.73 10.89 -18.68
C ALA A 240 4.06 12.38 -18.61
N ASP A 241 3.03 13.22 -18.81
CA ASP A 241 3.09 14.64 -18.50
C ASP A 241 3.36 14.87 -17.00
N GLU A 242 3.73 16.10 -16.65
CA GLU A 242 4.01 16.47 -15.27
C GLU A 242 2.79 16.19 -14.38
N PRO A 243 2.94 15.36 -13.33
CA PRO A 243 1.83 15.01 -12.46
C PRO A 243 1.39 16.22 -11.63
N SER A 244 0.11 16.26 -11.26
CA SER A 244 -0.39 17.21 -10.26
C SER A 244 -0.48 16.55 -8.88
N ILE A 245 -0.56 17.36 -7.83
CA ILE A 245 -0.74 16.88 -6.45
C ILE A 245 -2.10 17.33 -5.94
N ALA A 246 -2.87 16.40 -5.37
CA ALA A 246 -4.18 16.68 -4.78
C ALA A 246 -4.46 15.80 -3.56
N ASP A 247 -5.33 16.27 -2.68
CA ASP A 247 -5.83 15.47 -1.56
C ASP A 247 -7.10 14.72 -1.97
N ASP A 248 -7.24 13.47 -1.51
CA ASP A 248 -8.54 12.80 -1.50
C ASP A 248 -9.46 13.45 -0.45
N PRO A 249 -10.80 13.24 -0.53
CA PRO A 249 -11.71 13.69 0.51
C PRO A 249 -11.33 13.14 1.88
N MET A 250 -11.01 14.01 2.84
CA MET A 250 -10.64 13.63 4.20
C MET A 250 -11.79 13.91 5.16
N PRO A 251 -12.62 12.90 5.53
CA PRO A 251 -13.61 13.10 6.58
C PRO A 251 -12.90 13.46 7.90
N PRO A 252 -13.57 14.23 8.79
CA PRO A 252 -13.03 14.52 10.12
C PRO A 252 -12.63 13.24 10.86
N VAL A 253 -11.42 13.25 11.44
CA VAL A 253 -10.90 12.09 12.17
C VAL A 253 -11.48 12.08 13.57
N GLN A 254 -12.21 11.01 13.90
CA GLN A 254 -12.61 10.73 15.28
C GLN A 254 -11.53 9.88 15.96
N PHE A 255 -11.13 10.30 17.16
CA PHE A 255 -10.19 9.56 17.99
C PHE A 255 -10.93 8.84 19.10
N ILE A 256 -10.62 7.56 19.27
CA ILE A 256 -11.10 6.75 20.39
C ILE A 256 -9.91 6.54 21.31
N SER A 257 -9.88 7.30 22.40
CA SER A 257 -8.67 7.53 23.20
C SER A 257 -7.54 8.11 22.32
N HIS A 258 -6.55 7.30 21.93
CA HIS A 258 -5.42 7.72 21.10
C HIS A 258 -5.40 7.07 19.71
N ILE A 259 -6.42 6.27 19.38
CA ILE A 259 -6.47 5.50 18.14
C ILE A 259 -7.43 6.21 17.18
N PRO A 260 -7.01 6.57 15.96
CA PRO A 260 -7.91 7.14 14.96
C PRO A 260 -8.90 6.08 14.45
N GLY A 261 -10.18 6.44 14.29
CA GLY A 261 -11.24 5.55 13.82
C GLY A 261 -10.92 4.89 12.48
N TYR A 262 -10.28 5.62 11.56
CA TYR A 262 -9.89 5.13 10.24
C TYR A 262 -8.95 3.91 10.27
N ALA A 263 -8.28 3.64 11.41
CA ALA A 263 -7.38 2.49 11.55
C ALA A 263 -8.13 1.20 11.91
N LEU A 264 -9.40 1.30 12.30
CA LEU A 264 -10.27 0.19 12.70
C LEU A 264 -11.13 -0.25 11.51
N ASP A 265 -10.48 -0.84 10.52
CA ASP A 265 -11.09 -1.39 9.31
C ASP A 265 -10.83 -2.90 9.19
N GLN A 266 -11.18 -3.46 8.03
CA GLN A 266 -11.02 -4.89 7.71
C GLN A 266 -9.60 -5.46 7.89
N PHE A 267 -8.56 -4.63 7.98
CA PHE A 267 -7.19 -5.10 8.19
C PHE A 267 -6.86 -5.32 9.67
N THR A 268 -7.82 -5.10 10.58
CA THR A 268 -7.70 -5.36 12.01
C THR A 268 -8.80 -6.30 12.49
N ARG A 269 -8.54 -7.09 13.54
CA ARG A 269 -9.58 -7.94 14.14
C ARG A 269 -10.75 -7.13 14.67
N ARG A 270 -10.46 -5.97 15.28
CA ARG A 270 -11.46 -5.06 15.83
C ARG A 270 -12.29 -4.40 14.74
N GLY A 271 -11.67 -3.92 13.65
CA GLY A 271 -12.44 -3.40 12.51
C GLY A 271 -13.29 -4.46 11.81
N ASN A 272 -12.82 -5.71 11.71
CA ASN A 272 -13.68 -6.82 11.26
C ASN A 272 -14.86 -7.11 12.20
N ALA A 273 -14.74 -6.82 13.50
CA ALA A 273 -15.86 -6.92 14.43
C ALA A 273 -16.86 -5.77 14.19
N VAL A 274 -16.36 -4.54 13.97
CA VAL A 274 -17.17 -3.38 13.59
C VAL A 274 -17.96 -3.67 12.31
N SER A 275 -17.32 -4.18 11.25
CA SER A 275 -18.03 -4.50 10.00
C SER A 275 -19.16 -5.52 10.18
N ARG A 276 -18.98 -6.50 11.08
CA ARG A 276 -20.04 -7.47 11.42
C ARG A 276 -21.18 -6.84 12.21
N ALA A 277 -20.88 -5.96 13.15
CA ALA A 277 -21.89 -5.27 13.94
C ALA A 277 -22.71 -4.29 13.08
N VAL A 278 -22.04 -3.51 12.22
CA VAL A 278 -22.69 -2.65 11.21
C VAL A 278 -23.66 -3.46 10.34
N LEU A 279 -23.21 -4.61 9.83
CA LEU A 279 -24.06 -5.48 9.02
C LEU A 279 -25.29 -5.98 9.81
N ALA A 280 -25.10 -6.43 11.06
CA ALA A 280 -26.16 -6.95 11.90
C ALA A 280 -27.24 -5.91 12.23
N GLU A 281 -26.86 -4.63 12.27
CA GLU A 281 -27.75 -3.52 12.58
C GLU A 281 -28.37 -2.87 11.32
N SER A 282 -27.97 -3.30 10.12
CA SER A 282 -28.36 -2.69 8.84
C SER A 282 -28.98 -3.70 7.87
N GLY A 283 -30.30 -3.86 7.95
CA GLY A 283 -31.07 -4.66 6.99
C GLY A 283 -30.89 -4.21 5.54
N GLU A 284 -30.86 -2.90 5.27
CA GLU A 284 -30.75 -2.36 3.91
C GLU A 284 -29.41 -2.74 3.25
N LEU A 285 -28.28 -2.65 3.97
CA LEU A 285 -26.98 -3.13 3.48
C LEU A 285 -27.01 -4.64 3.19
N THR A 286 -27.66 -5.42 4.05
CA THR A 286 -27.77 -6.88 3.87
C THR A 286 -28.56 -7.20 2.60
N ASP A 287 -29.68 -6.53 2.38
CA ASP A 287 -30.51 -6.70 1.19
C ASP A 287 -29.77 -6.27 -0.08
N LEU A 288 -29.06 -5.14 -0.03
CA LEU A 288 -28.26 -4.63 -1.14
C LEU A 288 -27.13 -5.61 -1.51
N LEU A 289 -26.38 -6.12 -0.52
CA LEU A 289 -25.31 -7.09 -0.76
C LEU A 289 -25.85 -8.42 -1.30
N THR A 290 -26.99 -8.87 -0.79
CA THR A 290 -27.66 -10.08 -1.31
C THR A 290 -28.10 -9.88 -2.76
N GLY A 291 -28.72 -8.74 -3.07
CA GLY A 291 -29.13 -8.38 -4.44
C GLY A 291 -27.96 -8.23 -5.41
N ALA A 292 -26.78 -7.84 -4.92
CA ALA A 292 -25.53 -7.82 -5.68
C ALA A 292 -24.82 -9.19 -5.78
N GLY A 293 -25.47 -10.28 -5.31
CA GLY A 293 -24.96 -11.64 -5.44
C GLY A 293 -23.82 -11.99 -4.47
N PHE A 294 -23.70 -11.28 -3.34
CA PHE A 294 -22.78 -11.67 -2.27
C PHE A 294 -23.34 -12.83 -1.44
N ARG A 295 -22.51 -13.83 -1.19
CA ARG A 295 -22.83 -14.90 -0.23
C ARG A 295 -22.84 -14.31 1.18
N THR A 296 -23.69 -14.82 2.07
CA THR A 296 -23.80 -14.33 3.46
C THR A 296 -22.45 -14.27 4.18
N GLY A 297 -21.57 -15.25 3.96
CA GLY A 297 -20.21 -15.25 4.55
C GLY A 297 -19.27 -14.16 4.03
N GLU A 298 -19.61 -13.48 2.94
CA GLU A 298 -18.81 -12.42 2.30
C GLU A 298 -19.26 -11.01 2.73
N HIS A 299 -20.46 -10.88 3.30
CA HIS A 299 -21.07 -9.58 3.56
C HIS A 299 -20.23 -8.69 4.49
N ALA A 300 -19.71 -9.26 5.58
CA ALA A 300 -18.88 -8.50 6.52
C ALA A 300 -17.59 -7.97 5.87
N SER A 301 -16.97 -8.76 4.97
CA SER A 301 -15.80 -8.30 4.21
C SER A 301 -16.17 -7.17 3.26
N ALA A 302 -17.32 -7.25 2.61
CA ALA A 302 -17.80 -6.19 1.72
C ALA A 302 -18.09 -4.89 2.48
N VAL A 303 -18.68 -4.96 3.69
CA VAL A 303 -18.83 -3.80 4.58
C VAL A 303 -17.45 -3.24 4.97
N GLY A 304 -16.48 -4.10 5.26
CA GLY A 304 -15.10 -3.73 5.53
C GLY A 304 -14.43 -2.97 4.38
N ASP A 305 -14.61 -3.43 3.14
CA ASP A 305 -14.17 -2.73 1.92
C ASP A 305 -14.80 -1.33 1.81
N LEU A 306 -16.11 -1.21 2.05
CA LEU A 306 -16.82 0.07 1.94
C LEU A 306 -16.37 1.08 3.00
N ILE A 307 -16.17 0.64 4.26
CA ILE A 307 -15.60 1.47 5.32
C ILE A 307 -14.18 1.93 4.94
N PHE A 308 -13.36 1.01 4.42
CA PHE A 308 -12.02 1.36 3.97
C PHE A 308 -12.05 2.40 2.84
N LEU A 309 -12.91 2.25 1.83
CA LEU A 309 -13.03 3.23 0.74
C LEU A 309 -13.45 4.61 1.25
N ARG A 310 -14.28 4.69 2.29
CA ARG A 310 -14.74 5.97 2.83
C ARG A 310 -13.67 6.69 3.63
N GLU A 311 -12.86 5.94 4.37
CA GLU A 311 -11.99 6.53 5.40
C GLU A 311 -10.53 6.08 5.31
N GLY A 312 -10.29 4.77 5.21
CA GLY A 312 -8.96 4.17 5.32
C GLY A 312 -8.10 4.31 4.07
N GLY A 313 -8.73 4.43 2.90
CA GLY A 313 -8.10 4.48 1.57
C GLY A 313 -7.73 5.88 1.08
N ASN A 314 -8.10 6.93 1.82
CA ASN A 314 -7.91 8.33 1.40
C ASN A 314 -6.44 8.73 1.58
N ILE A 315 -5.91 9.47 0.61
CA ILE A 315 -4.50 9.86 0.54
C ILE A 315 -4.34 11.39 0.58
N ARG A 316 -3.36 11.88 1.36
CA ARG A 316 -2.90 13.28 1.30
C ARG A 316 -1.71 13.42 0.35
N ASN A 317 -1.59 14.55 -0.31
CA ASN A 317 -0.55 14.82 -1.29
C ASN A 317 -0.48 13.71 -2.37
N ARG A 318 -1.63 13.24 -2.85
CA ARG A 318 -1.71 12.20 -3.86
C ARG A 318 -1.21 12.74 -5.19
N MET A 319 -0.29 12.00 -5.80
CA MET A 319 0.14 12.22 -7.17
C MET A 319 -0.96 11.77 -8.15
N VAL A 320 -1.47 12.74 -8.90
CA VAL A 320 -2.55 12.59 -9.89
C VAL A 320 -1.94 12.64 -11.28
N TRP A 321 -2.09 11.55 -12.02
CA TRP A 321 -1.52 11.36 -13.36
C TRP A 321 -2.30 10.28 -14.12
N PRO A 322 -2.26 10.24 -15.47
CA PRO A 322 -3.23 9.50 -16.28
C PRO A 322 -3.35 8.00 -15.96
N VAL A 323 -2.23 7.27 -15.94
CA VAL A 323 -2.25 5.82 -15.66
C VAL A 323 -2.62 5.55 -14.20
N GLY A 324 -2.12 6.35 -13.26
CA GLY A 324 -2.46 6.24 -11.84
C GLY A 324 -3.96 6.39 -11.59
N ASP A 325 -4.59 7.40 -12.20
CA ASP A 325 -6.04 7.59 -12.10
C ASP A 325 -6.78 6.44 -12.82
N GLN A 326 -6.39 6.09 -14.04
CA GLN A 326 -7.04 4.99 -14.77
C GLN A 326 -7.08 3.70 -13.96
N LEU A 327 -6.00 3.34 -13.26
CA LEU A 327 -5.94 2.16 -12.40
C LEU A 327 -6.87 2.26 -11.18
N ARG A 328 -7.10 3.46 -10.67
CA ARG A 328 -7.93 3.75 -9.48
C ARG A 328 -9.41 3.99 -9.78
N LEU A 329 -9.81 4.36 -10.99
CA LEU A 329 -11.11 5.00 -11.25
C LEU A 329 -12.36 4.09 -11.11
N PRO A 330 -13.50 4.64 -10.63
CA PRO A 330 -13.62 5.83 -9.77
C PRO A 330 -13.26 5.53 -8.30
N TYR A 331 -13.10 4.25 -7.95
CA TYR A 331 -12.69 3.76 -6.64
C TYR A 331 -11.71 2.59 -6.80
N ARG A 332 -10.85 2.38 -5.80
CA ARG A 332 -9.89 1.27 -5.80
C ARG A 332 -10.62 -0.07 -6.04
N TRP A 333 -10.01 -0.97 -6.79
CA TRP A 333 -10.56 -2.30 -7.12
C TRP A 333 -10.46 -3.28 -5.95
N LEU A 334 -11.09 -2.96 -4.82
CA LEU A 334 -11.26 -3.90 -3.72
C LEU A 334 -12.23 -5.03 -4.12
N PRO A 335 -12.18 -6.20 -3.48
CA PRO A 335 -13.02 -7.35 -3.88
C PRO A 335 -14.52 -7.06 -4.00
N ALA A 336 -15.09 -6.21 -3.15
CA ALA A 336 -16.52 -5.88 -3.20
C ALA A 336 -16.89 -4.89 -4.31
N VAL A 337 -15.99 -3.99 -4.72
CA VAL A 337 -16.26 -2.90 -5.67
C VAL A 337 -16.79 -3.38 -7.02
N PRO A 338 -16.11 -4.30 -7.75
CA PRO A 338 -16.58 -4.73 -9.07
C PRO A 338 -17.91 -5.47 -9.01
N ARG A 339 -18.20 -6.14 -7.89
CA ARG A 339 -19.45 -6.90 -7.69
C ARG A 339 -20.64 -6.00 -7.37
N LEU A 340 -20.40 -4.91 -6.65
CA LEU A 340 -21.43 -3.92 -6.36
C LEU A 340 -21.85 -3.16 -7.62
N GLY A 341 -20.94 -2.93 -8.58
CA GLY A 341 -21.26 -2.28 -9.85
C GLY A 341 -22.02 -0.96 -9.66
N SER A 342 -23.22 -0.86 -10.24
CA SER A 342 -24.09 0.33 -10.11
C SER A 342 -24.59 0.58 -8.67
N ASN A 343 -24.60 -0.43 -7.80
CA ASN A 343 -25.05 -0.30 -6.41
C ASN A 343 -23.98 0.30 -5.49
N LEU A 344 -22.73 0.48 -5.95
CA LEU A 344 -21.62 0.97 -5.12
C LEU A 344 -21.91 2.34 -4.50
N ALA A 345 -22.45 3.27 -5.29
CA ALA A 345 -22.77 4.61 -4.80
C ALA A 345 -23.85 4.58 -3.70
N GLN A 346 -24.85 3.69 -3.81
CA GLN A 346 -25.84 3.49 -2.76
C GLN A 346 -25.21 2.88 -1.50
N ALA A 347 -24.39 1.84 -1.66
CA ALA A 347 -23.71 1.20 -0.54
C ALA A 347 -22.82 2.18 0.25
N LEU A 348 -22.09 3.06 -0.44
CA LEU A 348 -21.27 4.10 0.20
C LEU A 348 -22.12 5.13 0.96
N ARG A 349 -23.28 5.53 0.43
CA ARG A 349 -24.21 6.43 1.15
C ARG A 349 -24.76 5.79 2.42
N LEU A 350 -25.01 4.48 2.41
CA LEU A 350 -25.46 3.75 3.60
C LEU A 350 -24.38 3.70 4.69
N ILE A 351 -23.12 3.48 4.31
CA ILE A 351 -21.99 3.57 5.26
C ILE A 351 -21.85 4.99 5.81
N GLU A 352 -21.98 6.01 4.97
CA GLU A 352 -21.92 7.40 5.41
C GLU A 352 -23.04 7.76 6.39
N ALA A 353 -24.28 7.33 6.11
CA ALA A 353 -25.41 7.55 6.99
C ALA A 353 -25.24 6.88 8.37
N GLN A 354 -24.46 5.79 8.43
CA GLN A 354 -24.14 5.05 9.65
C GLN A 354 -22.88 5.55 10.37
N GLY A 355 -22.26 6.67 9.93
CA GLY A 355 -20.99 7.14 10.47
C GLY A 355 -20.95 7.27 12.01
N SER A 356 -21.97 7.87 12.63
CA SER A 356 -22.02 8.00 14.10
C SER A 356 -22.16 6.63 14.81
N GLN A 357 -22.88 5.70 14.19
CA GLN A 357 -23.08 4.35 14.72
C GLN A 357 -21.79 3.51 14.61
N ILE A 358 -21.08 3.59 13.48
CA ILE A 358 -19.77 2.97 13.28
C ILE A 358 -18.80 3.42 14.38
N GLU A 359 -18.80 4.70 14.73
CA GLU A 359 -17.92 5.25 15.76
C GLU A 359 -18.28 4.76 17.17
N ASN A 360 -19.58 4.66 17.48
CA ASN A 360 -20.04 4.05 18.73
C ASN A 360 -19.62 2.57 18.83
N LEU A 361 -19.74 1.81 17.74
CA LEU A 361 -19.33 0.41 17.67
C LEU A 361 -17.81 0.26 17.85
N ARG A 362 -17.01 1.13 17.22
CA ARG A 362 -15.56 1.18 17.41
C ARG A 362 -15.20 1.47 18.87
N HIS A 363 -15.89 2.43 19.50
CA HIS A 363 -15.69 2.75 20.91
C HIS A 363 -15.99 1.56 21.82
N GLY A 364 -17.11 0.88 21.59
CA GLY A 364 -17.48 -0.36 22.28
C GLY A 364 -16.37 -1.41 22.19
N HIS A 365 -15.95 -1.77 20.97
CA HIS A 365 -14.91 -2.78 20.74
C HIS A 365 -13.51 -2.41 21.24
N LEU A 366 -13.19 -1.13 21.40
CA LEU A 366 -11.92 -0.70 21.97
C LEU A 366 -11.90 -0.74 23.51
N THR A 367 -13.04 -0.45 24.16
CA THR A 367 -13.15 -0.28 25.61
C THR A 367 -13.57 -1.54 26.34
N THR A 368 -14.47 -2.33 25.76
CA THR A 368 -14.77 -3.65 26.29
C THR A 368 -13.57 -4.53 25.93
N GLY A 369 -12.70 -4.80 26.90
CA GLY A 369 -11.53 -5.67 26.75
C GLY A 369 -11.92 -7.12 26.50
N SER A 370 -12.69 -7.38 25.44
CA SER A 370 -13.08 -8.71 24.98
C SER A 370 -11.79 -9.50 24.75
N ARG A 371 -11.49 -10.34 25.73
CA ARG A 371 -10.37 -11.28 25.74
C ARG A 371 -10.53 -12.30 24.62
#